data_AF-A0A2V9KL06-F1
#
_entry.id   AF-A0A2V9KL06-F1
#
_cell.length_a   1.000
_cell.length_b   1.000
_cell.length_c   1.000
_cell.angle_alpha   90.00
_cell.angle_beta   90.00
_cell.angle_gamma   90.00
#
_symmetry.space_group_name_H-M   'P 1'
#
loop_
_entity.id
_entity.type
_entity.pdbx_description
1 polymer ?
#
loop_
_entity_poly.entity_id
_entity_poly.type
_entity_poly.pdbx_seq_one_letter_code
_entity_poly.pdbx_strand_id
1 'polypeptide(L)'
;MKEGMRPYWVLLALLISAVSASARQTTTAVGRDLALARDQTGAPVVLASAGPEWELDAEDFRSQDEEAQDSEQERKDQEQEARDRVQEQKDRQNELYQDGAEALDEHHWERAIERFNAAGKQLGARADGALYWKAYAQNKLGRRPDALATLAELYKSYPRSRWLNDAKALEVEVRQSTGQPVKPEEESNENLKLIAINSLMSSDPERALPLLQKFLEGSQPLKLKERALFVLSQNGSARSREILGQIARGKSNPDLQRKALEYLGLFGGKESRQTLADIYASSSDADVKRTILHSFMVGGDRDRLLAAAKSEKDPDLRADAIHQLGVLGAQNELWELYQKESSLEIKHAILQAMFVGGNAERLGEVARTEKNTELRAQAVRNLGLMGGERTGETLVSIYSTDKDSTVRRAIINALFLQGNAQAIINIARKESDPELKRDAVQKLSLMNSKESTDFMMELLNK
;
A
#
# COMPACT_ATOMS: atom_id res chain seq x y z
N MET A 1 17.58 -15.13 37.82
CA MET A 1 17.82 -14.32 39.03
C MET A 1 17.51 -12.87 38.70
N LYS A 2 16.63 -12.25 39.49
CA LYS A 2 16.30 -10.80 39.59
C LYS A 2 15.67 -10.17 38.33
N GLU A 3 14.38 -9.81 38.33
CA GLU A 3 13.78 -8.56 38.90
C GLU A 3 14.40 -7.29 38.31
N GLY A 4 13.72 -6.23 37.86
CA GLY A 4 12.32 -5.80 37.78
C GLY A 4 12.28 -4.66 36.71
N MET A 5 11.28 -3.82 36.48
CA MET A 5 10.05 -3.46 37.16
C MET A 5 9.32 -2.46 36.23
N ARG A 6 7.98 -2.58 36.09
CA ARG A 6 6.92 -1.59 35.71
C ARG A 6 5.87 -2.25 34.80
N PRO A 7 4.57 -1.86 34.83
CA PRO A 7 3.98 -0.69 35.50
C PRO A 7 2.72 -0.95 36.37
N TYR A 8 2.63 -0.16 37.43
CA TYR A 8 1.61 -0.09 38.50
C TYR A 8 0.28 0.62 38.12
N TRP A 9 -0.13 0.67 36.85
CA TRP A 9 -1.23 1.57 36.43
C TRP A 9 -2.61 0.92 36.21
N VAL A 10 -2.74 -0.40 36.38
CA VAL A 10 -4.04 -1.09 36.22
C VAL A 10 -4.74 -1.38 37.56
N LEU A 11 -4.04 -1.24 38.70
CA LEU A 11 -4.58 -1.54 40.02
C LEU A 11 -5.08 -0.32 40.83
N LEU A 12 -4.85 0.91 40.36
CA LEU A 12 -5.34 2.11 41.07
C LEU A 12 -6.76 2.55 40.62
N ALA A 13 -7.21 2.13 39.43
CA ALA A 13 -8.54 2.45 38.91
C ALA A 13 -9.66 1.51 39.44
N LEU A 14 -9.31 0.41 40.11
CA LEU A 14 -10.27 -0.55 40.69
C LEU A 14 -10.40 -0.45 42.22
N LEU A 15 -9.59 0.40 42.88
CA LEU A 15 -9.62 0.61 44.34
C LEU A 15 -10.35 1.89 44.79
N ILE A 16 -10.74 2.77 43.86
CA ILE A 16 -11.53 3.98 44.18
C ILE A 16 -13.05 3.75 43.98
N SER A 17 -13.46 2.71 43.25
CA SER A 17 -14.88 2.35 43.07
C SER A 17 -15.43 1.36 44.13
N ALA A 18 -14.59 0.90 45.06
CA ALA A 18 -14.96 -0.11 46.07
C ALA A 18 -15.09 0.44 47.51
N VAL A 19 -14.68 1.69 47.77
CA VAL A 19 -14.78 2.32 49.10
C VAL A 19 -16.03 3.20 49.24
N SER A 20 -16.64 3.64 48.14
CA SER A 20 -17.87 4.45 48.12
C SER A 20 -19.18 3.63 48.06
N ALA A 21 -19.10 2.31 47.92
CA ALA A 21 -20.25 1.40 47.87
C ALA A 21 -20.52 0.65 49.19
N SER A 22 -19.52 0.48 50.08
CA SER A 22 -19.72 -0.18 51.38
C SER A 22 -20.18 0.77 52.50
N ALA A 23 -20.01 2.08 52.35
CA ALA A 23 -20.49 3.09 53.31
C ALA A 23 -21.97 3.48 53.12
N ARG A 24 -22.60 3.12 51.99
CA ARG A 24 -24.05 3.37 51.74
C ARG A 24 -24.97 2.20 52.12
N GLN A 25 -24.42 1.06 52.55
CA GLN A 25 -25.19 -0.12 52.96
C GLN A 25 -25.27 -0.34 54.48
N THR A 26 -24.55 0.44 55.29
CA THR A 26 -24.55 0.32 56.76
C THR A 26 -25.41 1.36 57.47
N THR A 27 -25.93 2.38 56.79
CA THR A 27 -26.82 3.42 57.36
C THR A 27 -28.32 3.20 57.13
N THR A 28 -28.71 2.10 56.46
CA THR A 28 -30.12 1.79 56.15
C THR A 28 -30.71 0.66 57.01
N ALA A 29 -30.00 0.19 58.04
CA ALA A 29 -30.36 -1.02 58.80
C ALA A 29 -30.52 -0.85 60.32
N VAL A 30 -30.65 0.38 60.85
CA VAL A 30 -30.83 0.61 62.31
C VAL A 30 -32.18 1.30 62.66
N GLY A 31 -33.03 1.57 61.67
CA GLY A 31 -34.31 2.29 61.88
C GLY A 31 -35.59 1.45 61.86
N ARG A 32 -35.52 0.11 61.93
CA ARG A 32 -36.71 -0.77 61.91
C ARG A 32 -36.47 -2.07 62.68
N ASP A 33 -36.42 -1.97 64.01
CA ASP A 33 -36.74 -3.08 64.90
C ASP A 33 -37.46 -2.51 66.15
N LEU A 34 -38.64 -1.94 65.92
CA LEU A 34 -39.66 -1.75 66.94
C LEU A 34 -40.31 -3.13 67.19
N ALA A 35 -39.60 -3.98 67.93
CA ALA A 35 -40.13 -5.24 68.41
C ALA A 35 -41.12 -4.98 69.56
N LEU A 36 -42.37 -5.32 69.28
CA LEU A 36 -43.50 -5.37 70.21
C LEU A 36 -43.19 -6.27 71.41
N ALA A 37 -42.80 -5.68 72.54
CA ALA A 37 -42.84 -6.34 73.84
C ALA A 37 -44.13 -5.93 74.57
N ARG A 38 -45.14 -6.80 74.54
CA ARG A 38 -46.31 -6.75 75.43
C ARG A 38 -46.04 -7.66 76.64
N ASP A 39 -46.12 -7.11 77.85
CA ASP A 39 -46.24 -7.90 79.08
C ASP A 39 -47.71 -8.32 79.31
N GLN A 40 -47.92 -9.39 80.10
CA GLN A 40 -49.10 -10.26 80.21
C GLN A 40 -50.41 -9.60 80.67
N THR A 41 -50.51 -8.27 80.69
CA THR A 41 -51.75 -7.55 81.05
C THR A 41 -52.11 -6.36 80.14
N GLY A 42 -51.32 -6.06 79.10
CA GLY A 42 -51.79 -5.25 77.97
C GLY A 42 -52.08 -3.75 78.20
N ALA A 43 -51.15 -2.99 78.79
CA ALA A 43 -51.16 -1.51 78.72
C ALA A 43 -49.74 -0.94 78.46
N PRO A 44 -49.60 0.14 77.64
CA PRO A 44 -48.29 0.71 77.30
C PRO A 44 -47.78 1.70 78.37
N VAL A 45 -46.49 1.60 78.70
CA VAL A 45 -45.77 2.54 79.57
C VAL A 45 -44.90 3.46 78.71
N VAL A 46 -45.05 4.77 78.92
CA VAL A 46 -44.16 5.82 78.38
C VAL A 46 -43.17 6.23 79.47
N LEU A 47 -41.86 6.22 79.14
CA LEU A 47 -40.77 6.90 79.86
C LEU A 47 -39.82 7.46 78.79
N ALA A 48 -39.86 8.76 78.45
CA ALA A 48 -39.25 9.92 79.12
C ALA A 48 -37.73 10.13 78.81
N SER A 49 -37.50 11.02 77.84
CA SER A 49 -36.42 12.04 77.69
C SER A 49 -34.93 11.70 77.95
N ALA A 50 -34.13 11.75 76.88
CA ALA A 50 -32.69 12.08 76.90
C ALA A 50 -32.44 13.30 75.98
N GLY A 51 -31.60 14.24 76.44
CA GLY A 51 -31.36 15.57 75.86
C GLY A 51 -30.39 15.63 74.66
N PRO A 52 -30.00 16.85 74.23
CA PRO A 52 -29.68 17.21 72.83
C PRO A 52 -28.23 16.98 72.37
N GLU A 53 -27.51 16.00 72.94
CA GLU A 53 -26.05 15.88 72.74
C GLU A 53 -25.63 15.06 71.50
N TRP A 54 -26.54 14.27 70.92
CA TRP A 54 -26.29 13.46 69.71
C TRP A 54 -26.53 14.22 68.39
N GLU A 55 -27.18 15.39 68.44
CA GLU A 55 -27.37 16.27 67.27
C GLU A 55 -26.08 17.05 66.92
N LEU A 56 -25.28 17.42 67.93
CA LEU A 56 -24.01 18.14 67.75
C LEU A 56 -22.95 17.29 67.03
N ASP A 57 -22.78 16.01 67.40
CA ASP A 57 -21.83 15.11 66.73
C ASP A 57 -22.27 14.76 65.29
N ALA A 58 -23.58 14.64 65.04
CA ALA A 58 -24.11 14.34 63.70
C ALA A 58 -24.00 15.53 62.73
N GLU A 59 -24.07 16.77 63.25
CA GLU A 59 -23.80 17.98 62.48
C GLU A 59 -22.30 18.14 62.17
N ASP A 60 -21.42 17.79 63.10
CA ASP A 60 -19.95 17.88 62.92
C ASP A 60 -19.39 16.82 61.94
N PHE A 61 -20.01 15.63 61.87
CA PHE A 61 -19.70 14.66 60.82
C PHE A 61 -20.26 15.05 59.45
N ARG A 62 -21.46 15.67 59.39
CA ARG A 62 -22.01 16.19 58.13
C ARG A 62 -21.20 17.37 57.59
N SER A 63 -20.75 18.27 58.46
CA SER A 63 -19.90 19.39 58.07
C SER A 63 -18.55 18.90 57.56
N GLN A 64 -17.94 17.89 58.18
CA GLN A 64 -16.69 17.28 57.70
C GLN A 64 -16.87 16.53 56.36
N ASP A 65 -17.99 15.83 56.17
CA ASP A 65 -18.31 15.16 54.90
C ASP A 65 -18.63 16.18 53.78
N GLU A 66 -19.26 17.30 54.11
CA GLU A 66 -19.50 18.43 53.19
C GLU A 66 -18.18 19.13 52.83
N GLU A 67 -17.31 19.44 53.79
CA GLU A 67 -15.97 20.01 53.53
C GLU A 67 -15.09 19.07 52.69
N ALA A 68 -15.17 17.77 52.91
CA ALA A 68 -14.47 16.77 52.10
C ALA A 68 -15.02 16.70 50.66
N GLN A 69 -16.33 16.86 50.47
CA GLN A 69 -16.97 16.91 49.15
C GLN A 69 -16.63 18.20 48.40
N ASP A 70 -16.63 19.33 49.09
CA ASP A 70 -16.26 20.62 48.52
C ASP A 70 -14.77 20.63 48.12
N SER A 71 -13.90 20.09 48.96
CA SER A 71 -12.46 19.93 48.65
C SER A 71 -12.23 19.01 47.45
N GLU A 72 -12.98 17.91 47.34
CA GLU A 72 -12.93 16.99 46.20
C GLU A 72 -13.45 17.65 44.91
N GLN A 73 -14.46 18.51 45.02
CA GLN A 73 -15.03 19.27 43.91
C GLN A 73 -14.08 20.36 43.42
N GLU A 74 -13.49 21.14 44.34
CA GLU A 74 -12.45 22.14 44.00
C GLU A 74 -11.26 21.50 43.31
N ARG A 75 -10.82 20.32 43.75
CA ARG A 75 -9.74 19.57 43.10
C ARG A 75 -10.11 19.19 41.66
N LYS A 76 -11.35 18.73 41.43
CA LYS A 76 -11.84 18.40 40.07
C LYS A 76 -11.94 19.63 39.19
N ASP A 77 -12.40 20.75 39.72
CA ASP A 77 -12.50 22.01 38.98
C ASP A 77 -11.11 22.54 38.62
N GLN A 78 -10.14 22.49 39.54
CA GLN A 78 -8.75 22.82 39.25
C GLN A 78 -8.12 21.90 38.21
N GLU A 79 -8.39 20.59 38.26
CA GLU A 79 -7.94 19.62 37.27
C GLU A 79 -8.57 19.90 35.88
N GLN A 80 -9.85 20.27 35.85
CA GLN A 80 -10.57 20.60 34.62
C GLN A 80 -10.04 21.91 34.01
N GLU A 81 -9.89 22.97 34.80
CA GLU A 81 -9.30 24.22 34.34
C GLU A 81 -7.86 24.02 33.84
N ALA A 82 -7.07 23.16 34.50
CA ALA A 82 -5.73 22.84 34.05
C ALA A 82 -5.76 22.12 32.68
N ARG A 83 -6.72 21.23 32.44
CA ARG A 83 -6.93 20.57 31.14
C ARG A 83 -7.35 21.57 30.07
N ASP A 84 -8.27 22.48 30.40
CA ASP A 84 -8.77 23.49 29.46
C ASP A 84 -7.65 24.47 29.06
N ARG A 85 -6.84 24.93 30.03
CA ARG A 85 -5.64 25.74 29.75
C ARG A 85 -4.65 25.04 28.82
N VAL A 86 -4.42 23.73 29.02
CA VAL A 86 -3.54 22.93 28.15
C VAL A 86 -4.15 22.76 26.76
N GLN A 87 -5.47 22.56 26.67
CA GLN A 87 -6.17 22.41 25.40
C GLN A 87 -6.14 23.72 24.60
N GLU A 88 -6.44 24.86 25.22
CA GLU A 88 -6.31 26.16 24.57
C GLU A 88 -4.89 26.46 24.07
N GLN A 89 -3.86 26.04 24.82
CA GLN A 89 -2.47 26.17 24.36
C GLN A 89 -2.22 25.33 23.10
N LYS A 90 -2.75 24.11 23.03
CA LYS A 90 -2.63 23.28 21.82
C LYS A 90 -3.37 23.89 20.64
N ASP A 91 -4.55 24.45 20.86
CA ASP A 91 -5.35 25.06 19.81
C ASP A 91 -4.67 26.31 19.26
N ARG A 92 -4.15 27.18 20.13
CA ARG A 92 -3.31 28.32 19.72
C ARG A 92 -2.06 27.89 18.95
N GLN A 93 -1.38 26.81 19.36
CA GLN A 93 -0.25 26.28 18.60
C GLN A 93 -0.69 25.80 17.21
N ASN A 94 -1.84 25.14 17.11
CA ASN A 94 -2.36 24.62 15.86
C ASN A 94 -2.72 25.73 14.87
N GLU A 95 -3.35 26.80 15.35
CA GLU A 95 -3.66 28.00 14.58
C GLU A 95 -2.37 28.66 14.05
N LEU A 96 -1.40 28.92 14.93
CA LEU A 96 -0.11 29.48 14.51
C LEU A 96 0.63 28.62 13.48
N TYR A 97 0.52 27.29 13.61
CA TYR A 97 1.08 26.38 12.63
C TYR A 97 0.37 26.44 11.28
N GLN A 98 -0.97 26.55 11.28
CA GLN A 98 -1.77 26.68 10.06
C GLN A 98 -1.52 28.01 9.36
N ASP A 99 -1.51 29.12 10.10
CA ASP A 99 -1.15 30.45 9.58
C ASP A 99 0.25 30.44 8.94
N GLY A 100 1.19 29.73 9.56
CA GLY A 100 2.55 29.57 9.03
C GLY A 100 2.57 28.77 7.73
N ALA A 101 1.76 27.71 7.63
CA ALA A 101 1.65 26.89 6.43
C ALA A 101 1.00 27.67 5.27
N GLU A 102 -0.08 28.42 5.53
CA GLU A 102 -0.71 29.30 4.54
C GLU A 102 0.29 30.35 4.02
N ALA A 103 1.06 30.97 4.92
CA ALA A 103 2.09 31.92 4.54
C ALA A 103 3.22 31.28 3.70
N LEU A 104 3.54 29.99 3.88
CA LEU A 104 4.49 29.29 3.00
C LEU A 104 3.92 29.08 1.60
N ASP A 105 2.66 28.66 1.53
CA ASP A 105 1.96 28.40 0.27
C ASP A 105 1.84 29.68 -0.55
N GLU A 106 1.65 30.82 0.10
CA GLU A 106 1.67 32.17 -0.49
C GLU A 106 3.08 32.72 -0.77
N HIS A 107 4.14 31.98 -0.44
CA HIS A 107 5.54 32.43 -0.53
C HIS A 107 5.89 33.67 0.33
N HIS A 108 5.09 33.96 1.35
CA HIS A 108 5.34 34.99 2.35
C HIS A 108 6.32 34.48 3.42
N TRP A 109 7.58 34.29 3.02
CA TRP A 109 8.59 33.61 3.84
C TRP A 109 8.87 34.26 5.20
N GLU A 110 8.95 35.60 5.31
CA GLU A 110 9.14 36.25 6.61
C GLU A 110 7.98 35.98 7.56
N ARG A 111 6.73 36.08 7.06
CA ARG A 111 5.52 35.82 7.84
C ARG A 111 5.48 34.36 8.28
N ALA A 112 5.83 33.42 7.40
CA ALA A 112 5.94 32.01 7.74
C ALA A 112 6.96 31.78 8.87
N ILE A 113 8.15 32.39 8.80
CA ILE A 113 9.17 32.30 9.86
C ILE A 113 8.62 32.79 11.20
N GLU A 114 7.94 33.93 11.22
CA GLU A 114 7.36 34.49 12.44
C GLU A 114 6.34 33.53 13.06
N ARG A 115 5.39 33.03 12.25
CA ARG A 115 4.32 32.13 12.70
C ARG A 115 4.87 30.80 13.20
N PHE A 116 5.80 30.18 12.47
CA PHE A 116 6.43 28.94 12.93
C PHE A 116 7.34 29.14 14.14
N ASN A 117 8.00 30.29 14.26
CA ASN A 117 8.76 30.61 15.48
C ASN A 117 7.84 30.72 16.70
N ALA A 118 6.66 31.30 16.54
CA ALA A 118 5.65 31.35 17.59
C ALA A 118 5.09 29.95 17.92
N ALA A 119 4.75 29.16 16.89
CA ALA A 119 4.25 27.80 17.07
C ALA A 119 5.28 26.86 17.73
N GLY A 120 6.56 27.01 17.40
CA GLY A 120 7.67 26.19 17.93
C GLY A 120 8.02 26.50 19.40
N LYS A 121 7.68 27.69 19.90
CA LYS A 121 7.87 28.07 21.31
C LYS A 121 6.83 27.46 22.25
N GLN A 122 5.68 27.04 21.72
CA GLN A 122 4.65 26.38 22.52
C GLN A 122 4.94 24.87 22.63
N LEU A 123 4.75 24.29 23.81
CA LEU A 123 4.91 22.84 24.01
C LEU A 123 3.72 22.12 23.37
N GLY A 124 3.97 21.29 22.36
CA GLY A 124 2.91 20.49 21.75
C GLY A 124 3.35 19.71 20.51
N ALA A 125 2.42 18.96 19.93
CA ALA A 125 2.70 17.93 18.92
C ALA A 125 3.19 18.47 17.57
N ARG A 126 3.18 19.80 17.36
CA ARG A 126 3.59 20.45 16.10
C ARG A 126 4.87 21.29 16.22
N ALA A 127 5.45 21.39 17.42
CA ALA A 127 6.62 22.23 17.65
C ALA A 127 7.84 21.79 16.83
N ASP A 128 8.02 20.47 16.64
CA ASP A 128 9.07 19.89 15.81
C ASP A 128 8.89 20.24 14.32
N GLY A 129 7.68 20.11 13.79
CA GLY A 129 7.34 20.50 12.43
C GLY A 129 7.48 22.00 12.20
N ALA A 130 7.16 22.82 13.21
CA ALA A 130 7.30 24.26 13.13
C ALA A 130 8.78 24.66 12.96
N LEU A 131 9.70 24.04 13.71
CA LEU A 131 11.13 24.26 13.53
C LEU A 131 11.61 23.85 12.13
N TYR A 132 11.14 22.72 11.59
CA TYR A 132 11.48 22.30 10.23
C TYR A 132 11.04 23.34 9.19
N TRP A 133 9.77 23.74 9.20
CA TRP A 133 9.23 24.69 8.24
C TRP A 133 9.80 26.10 8.38
N LYS A 134 10.13 26.51 9.62
CA LYS A 134 10.90 27.74 9.87
C LYS A 134 12.27 27.69 9.18
N ALA A 135 13.02 26.59 9.34
CA ALA A 135 14.31 26.42 8.68
C ALA A 135 14.18 26.42 7.15
N TYR A 136 13.12 25.81 6.61
CA TYR A 136 12.83 25.82 5.19
C TYR A 136 12.63 27.24 4.65
N ALA A 137 11.77 28.03 5.30
CA ALA A 137 11.53 29.42 4.93
C ALA A 137 12.79 30.30 5.05
N GLN A 138 13.61 30.08 6.09
CA GLN A 138 14.89 30.76 6.26
C GLN A 138 15.85 30.46 5.10
N ASN A 139 15.93 29.20 4.65
CA ASN A 139 16.73 28.84 3.48
C ASN A 139 16.23 29.54 2.20
N LYS A 140 14.91 29.59 1.99
CA LYS A 140 14.31 30.29 0.83
C LYS A 140 14.61 31.79 0.80
N LEU A 141 14.70 32.44 1.95
CA LEU A 141 15.16 33.84 2.07
C LEU A 141 16.69 34.00 1.98
N GLY A 142 17.44 32.92 1.78
CA GLY A 142 18.90 32.95 1.77
C GLY A 142 19.54 33.14 3.14
N ARG A 143 18.76 33.12 4.23
CA ARG A 143 19.19 33.21 5.64
C ARG A 143 19.75 31.87 6.12
N ARG A 144 20.80 31.41 5.44
CA ARG A 144 21.40 30.08 5.60
C ARG A 144 21.96 29.82 7.01
N PRO A 145 22.65 30.77 7.68
CA PRO A 145 23.07 30.58 9.07
C PRO A 145 21.90 30.34 10.02
N ASP A 146 20.80 31.08 9.85
CA ASP A 146 19.60 30.95 10.67
C ASP A 146 18.90 29.60 10.45
N ALA A 147 18.85 29.14 9.19
CA ALA A 147 18.33 27.83 8.84
C ALA A 147 19.13 26.71 9.52
N LEU A 148 20.47 26.75 9.48
CA LEU A 148 21.33 25.76 10.14
C LEU A 148 21.16 25.78 11.67
N ALA A 149 21.05 26.97 12.27
CA ALA A 149 20.81 27.09 13.71
C ALA A 149 19.46 26.48 14.12
N THR A 150 18.41 26.74 13.34
CA THR A 150 17.07 26.19 13.58
C THR A 150 17.03 24.66 13.39
N LEU A 151 17.74 24.13 12.41
CA LEU A 151 17.89 22.68 12.23
C LEU A 151 18.64 22.02 13.39
N ALA A 152 19.71 22.66 13.89
CA ALA A 152 20.43 22.18 15.07
C ALA A 152 19.54 22.17 16.33
N GLU A 153 18.67 23.17 16.49
CA GLU A 153 17.66 23.21 17.56
C GLU A 153 16.66 22.04 17.43
N LEU A 154 16.16 21.77 16.22
CA LEU A 154 15.26 20.65 15.95
C LEU A 154 15.90 19.31 16.36
N TYR A 155 17.16 19.07 16.02
CA TYR A 155 17.86 17.84 16.38
C TYR A 155 18.06 17.69 17.89
N LYS A 156 18.40 18.79 18.58
CA LYS A 156 18.63 18.79 20.02
C LYS A 156 17.33 18.57 20.80
N SER A 157 16.28 19.27 20.41
CA SER A 157 15.01 19.30 21.15
C SER A 157 14.08 18.15 20.81
N TYR A 158 14.17 17.62 19.58
CA TYR A 158 13.26 16.57 19.10
C TYR A 158 13.99 15.39 18.40
N PRO A 159 14.82 14.62 19.14
CA PRO A 159 15.64 13.53 18.59
C PRO A 159 14.85 12.33 18.04
N ARG A 160 13.52 12.31 18.22
CA ARG A 160 12.60 11.29 17.67
C ARG A 160 11.54 11.88 16.73
N SER A 161 11.72 13.12 16.25
CA SER A 161 10.79 13.75 15.34
C SER A 161 10.70 13.00 14.00
N ARG A 162 9.50 12.97 13.43
CA ARG A 162 9.28 12.48 12.06
C ARG A 162 9.96 13.36 11.00
N TRP A 163 10.21 14.63 11.32
CA TRP A 163 10.79 15.62 10.41
C TRP A 163 12.32 15.51 10.31
N LEU A 164 12.96 14.63 11.07
CA LEU A 164 14.42 14.53 11.10
C LEU A 164 15.02 14.18 9.73
N ASN A 165 14.34 13.34 8.92
CA ASN A 165 14.86 12.97 7.61
C ASN A 165 14.81 14.16 6.63
N ASP A 166 13.72 14.93 6.65
CA ASP A 166 13.54 16.09 5.78
C ASP A 166 14.44 17.25 6.22
N ALA A 167 14.57 17.47 7.53
CA ALA A 167 15.49 18.44 8.12
C ALA A 167 16.94 18.17 7.71
N LYS A 168 17.34 16.90 7.72
CA LYS A 168 18.66 16.44 7.29
C LYS A 168 18.92 16.66 5.80
N ALA A 169 17.92 16.42 4.96
CA ALA A 169 18.03 16.73 3.52
C ALA A 169 18.18 18.24 3.29
N LEU A 170 17.37 19.04 3.99
CA LEU A 170 17.43 20.49 3.93
C LEU A 170 18.79 21.03 4.44
N GLU A 171 19.36 20.45 5.48
CA GLU A 171 20.68 20.84 5.98
C GLU A 171 21.79 20.69 4.92
N VAL A 172 21.76 19.58 4.17
CA VAL A 172 22.70 19.33 3.07
C VAL A 172 22.52 20.38 1.97
N GLU A 173 21.29 20.68 1.58
CA GLU A 173 20.98 21.74 0.59
C GLU A 173 21.51 23.11 1.05
N VAL A 174 21.24 23.48 2.31
CA VAL A 174 21.70 24.75 2.89
C VAL A 174 23.23 24.84 2.86
N ARG A 175 23.94 23.78 3.26
CA ARG A 175 25.42 23.75 3.26
C ARG A 175 26.02 23.78 1.85
N GLN A 176 25.39 23.14 0.87
CA GLN A 176 25.83 23.25 -0.53
C GLN A 176 25.72 24.68 -1.03
N SER A 177 24.61 25.34 -0.74
CA SER A 177 24.34 26.69 -1.22
C SER A 177 25.20 27.78 -0.56
N THR A 178 25.88 27.50 0.55
CA THR A 178 26.90 28.39 1.14
C THR A 178 28.30 28.20 0.57
N GLY A 179 28.49 27.32 -0.42
CA GLY A 179 29.81 26.99 -0.96
C GLY A 179 30.67 26.16 0.00
N GLN A 180 30.09 25.66 1.11
CA GLN A 180 30.79 24.70 1.95
C GLN A 180 30.85 23.35 1.23
N PRO A 181 32.03 22.74 1.10
CA PRO A 181 32.15 21.44 0.47
C PRO A 181 31.37 20.43 1.29
N VAL A 182 30.42 19.74 0.65
CA VAL A 182 29.81 18.54 1.25
C VAL A 182 30.92 17.50 1.34
N LYS A 183 31.14 16.97 2.55
CA LYS A 183 32.12 15.94 2.84
C LYS A 183 31.41 14.68 3.36
N PRO A 184 30.82 13.86 2.48
CA PRO A 184 30.15 12.63 2.90
C PRO A 184 31.06 11.68 3.69
N GLU A 185 32.37 11.79 3.51
CA GLU A 185 33.40 10.96 4.14
C GLU A 185 33.54 11.22 5.64
N GLU A 186 33.25 12.44 6.09
CA GLU A 186 33.29 12.84 7.52
C GLU A 186 31.96 12.54 8.23
N GLU A 187 30.92 12.11 7.49
CA GLU A 187 29.60 11.83 8.03
C GLU A 187 29.53 10.42 8.65
N SER A 188 29.17 10.35 9.93
CA SER A 188 29.07 9.09 10.68
C SER A 188 27.73 8.39 10.50
N ASN A 189 26.67 9.14 10.18
CA ASN A 189 25.35 8.58 9.95
C ASN A 189 25.20 8.12 8.49
N GLU A 190 25.08 6.81 8.27
CA GLU A 190 25.02 6.23 6.91
C GLU A 190 23.85 6.75 6.05
N ASN A 191 22.72 7.15 6.65
CA ASN A 191 21.62 7.78 5.90
C ASN A 191 22.01 9.18 5.42
N LEU A 192 22.66 9.96 6.28
CA LEU A 192 23.14 11.29 5.94
C LEU A 192 24.23 11.23 4.89
N LYS A 193 25.16 10.28 5.03
CA LYS A 193 26.20 10.00 4.05
C LYS A 193 25.60 9.76 2.67
N LEU A 194 24.56 8.92 2.58
CA LEU A 194 23.91 8.65 1.31
C LEU A 194 23.17 9.87 0.72
N ILE A 195 22.50 10.67 1.56
CA ILE A 195 21.87 11.92 1.12
C ILE A 195 22.94 12.88 0.58
N ALA A 196 24.05 13.03 1.29
CA ALA A 196 25.18 13.86 0.91
C ALA A 196 25.83 13.39 -0.41
N ILE A 197 26.00 12.07 -0.60
CA ILE A 197 26.47 11.48 -1.87
C ILE A 197 25.46 11.77 -2.99
N ASN A 198 24.15 11.61 -2.75
CA ASN A 198 23.13 11.89 -3.76
C ASN A 198 23.10 13.38 -4.16
N SER A 199 23.25 14.29 -3.20
CA SER A 199 23.37 15.72 -3.53
C SER A 199 24.65 16.00 -4.31
N LEU A 200 25.76 15.30 -4.00
CA LEU A 200 27.00 15.39 -4.76
C LEU A 200 26.86 14.79 -6.17
N MET A 201 26.05 13.75 -6.37
CA MET A 201 25.77 13.17 -7.70
C MET A 201 25.16 14.18 -8.67
N SER A 202 24.52 15.25 -8.17
CA SER A 202 23.96 16.32 -9.00
C SER A 202 24.98 17.43 -9.30
N SER A 203 25.91 17.72 -8.38
CA SER A 203 26.85 18.84 -8.49
C SER A 203 28.26 18.44 -8.97
N ASP A 204 28.73 17.26 -8.59
CA ASP A 204 30.06 16.70 -8.90
C ASP A 204 30.00 15.16 -8.98
N PRO A 205 29.51 14.62 -10.12
CA PRO A 205 29.39 13.18 -10.31
C PRO A 205 30.72 12.43 -10.26
N GLU A 206 31.82 13.06 -10.68
CA GLU A 206 33.15 12.44 -10.71
C GLU A 206 33.63 12.09 -9.31
N ARG A 207 33.36 12.97 -8.33
CA ARG A 207 33.64 12.69 -6.92
C ARG A 207 32.59 11.79 -6.27
N ALA A 208 31.31 11.94 -6.64
CA ALA A 208 30.23 11.18 -6.01
C ALA A 208 30.21 9.69 -6.37
N LEU A 209 30.54 9.34 -7.62
CA LEU A 209 30.46 7.96 -8.10
C LEU A 209 31.39 6.98 -7.35
N PRO A 210 32.67 7.29 -7.12
CA PRO A 210 33.54 6.44 -6.28
C PRO A 210 33.02 6.26 -4.86
N LEU A 211 32.44 7.31 -4.27
CA LEU A 211 31.85 7.25 -2.93
C LEU A 211 30.61 6.34 -2.90
N LEU A 212 29.74 6.46 -3.91
CA LEU A 212 28.55 5.64 -4.04
C LEU A 212 28.90 4.16 -4.30
N GLN A 213 29.91 3.90 -5.14
CA GLN A 213 30.44 2.55 -5.36
C GLN A 213 30.96 1.94 -4.05
N LYS A 214 31.81 2.68 -3.32
CA LYS A 214 32.33 2.23 -2.02
C LYS A 214 31.21 1.99 -0.99
N PHE A 215 30.15 2.80 -1.03
CA PHE A 215 28.96 2.62 -0.18
C PHE A 215 28.19 1.34 -0.52
N LEU A 216 28.11 0.96 -1.80
CA LEU A 216 27.49 -0.29 -2.25
C LEU A 216 28.33 -1.52 -1.87
N GLU A 217 29.65 -1.40 -1.93
CA GLU A 217 30.61 -2.48 -1.63
C GLU A 217 30.84 -2.69 -0.12
N GLY A 218 30.59 -1.68 0.73
CA GLY A 218 30.85 -1.72 2.16
C GLY A 218 29.89 -2.59 2.99
N SER A 219 29.91 -2.45 4.32
CA SER A 219 29.08 -3.25 5.26
C SER A 219 27.74 -2.60 5.61
N GLN A 220 27.26 -1.66 4.80
CA GLN A 220 26.00 -0.95 5.02
C GLN A 220 24.79 -1.91 5.02
N PRO A 221 23.73 -1.62 5.79
CA PRO A 221 22.48 -2.37 5.75
C PRO A 221 21.91 -2.44 4.33
N LEU A 222 21.34 -3.61 3.96
CA LEU A 222 20.83 -3.88 2.61
C LEU A 222 19.90 -2.77 2.10
N LYS A 223 18.96 -2.31 2.93
CA LYS A 223 18.03 -1.21 2.59
C LYS A 223 18.72 0.07 2.15
N LEU A 224 19.88 0.40 2.72
CA LEU A 224 20.66 1.58 2.32
C LEU A 224 21.40 1.34 1.01
N LYS A 225 21.90 0.12 0.80
CA LYS A 225 22.52 -0.27 -0.47
C LYS A 225 21.50 -0.24 -1.62
N GLU A 226 20.27 -0.71 -1.40
CA GLU A 226 19.19 -0.61 -2.40
C GLU A 226 18.87 0.84 -2.76
N ARG A 227 18.82 1.74 -1.77
CA ARG A 227 18.63 3.18 -2.02
C ARG A 227 19.80 3.79 -2.78
N ALA A 228 21.03 3.41 -2.43
CA ALA A 228 22.23 3.82 -3.15
C ALA A 228 22.22 3.34 -4.61
N LEU A 229 21.78 2.11 -4.83
CA LEU A 229 21.65 1.52 -6.16
C LEU A 229 20.59 2.25 -7.00
N PHE A 230 19.50 2.67 -6.36
CA PHE A 230 18.46 3.48 -7.00
C PHE A 230 19.00 4.86 -7.42
N VAL A 231 19.74 5.53 -6.55
CA VAL A 231 20.43 6.81 -6.87
C VAL A 231 21.39 6.63 -8.05
N LEU A 232 22.20 5.57 -8.03
CA LEU A 232 23.12 5.23 -9.12
C LEU A 232 22.37 5.05 -10.45
N SER A 233 21.21 4.38 -10.42
CA SER A 233 20.41 4.12 -11.62
C SER A 233 19.76 5.35 -12.24
N GLN A 234 19.38 6.33 -11.43
CA GLN A 234 18.76 7.56 -11.93
C GLN A 234 19.76 8.50 -12.62
N ASN A 235 21.04 8.46 -12.25
CA ASN A 235 22.05 9.33 -12.87
C ASN A 235 22.27 9.01 -14.36
N GLY A 236 22.19 7.73 -14.73
CA GLY A 236 22.23 7.30 -16.14
C GLY A 236 23.58 7.49 -16.86
N SER A 237 24.65 7.94 -16.21
CA SER A 237 25.98 8.05 -16.83
C SER A 237 26.55 6.69 -17.25
N ALA A 238 27.47 6.68 -18.23
CA ALA A 238 28.11 5.45 -18.70
C ALA A 238 28.78 4.67 -17.55
N ARG A 239 29.46 5.37 -16.64
CA ARG A 239 30.09 4.77 -15.47
C ARG A 239 29.07 4.21 -14.48
N SER A 240 27.94 4.88 -14.26
CA SER A 240 26.86 4.35 -13.42
C SER A 240 26.27 3.06 -13.98
N ARG A 241 26.05 3.02 -15.30
CA ARG A 241 25.57 1.82 -16.00
C ARG A 241 26.57 0.67 -15.90
N GLU A 242 27.86 0.97 -16.00
CA GLU A 242 28.92 -0.03 -15.82
C GLU A 242 28.87 -0.65 -14.42
N ILE A 243 28.80 0.18 -13.36
CA ILE A 243 28.71 -0.27 -11.97
C ILE A 243 27.43 -1.11 -11.77
N LEU A 244 26.28 -0.65 -12.27
CA LEU A 244 25.03 -1.43 -12.24
C LEU A 244 25.16 -2.78 -12.94
N GLY A 245 25.78 -2.79 -14.12
CA GLY A 245 26.03 -4.02 -14.87
C GLY A 245 26.97 -4.98 -14.13
N GLN A 246 27.92 -4.49 -13.35
CA GLN A 246 28.78 -5.34 -12.51
C GLN A 246 27.99 -6.00 -11.37
N ILE A 247 27.11 -5.24 -10.73
CA ILE A 247 26.22 -5.73 -9.65
C ILE A 247 25.22 -6.75 -10.21
N ALA A 248 24.60 -6.46 -11.35
CA ALA A 248 23.64 -7.32 -12.05
C ALA A 248 24.22 -8.66 -12.52
N ARG A 249 25.54 -8.73 -12.77
CA ARG A 249 26.26 -9.98 -13.07
C ARG A 249 26.46 -10.90 -11.85
N GLY A 250 25.98 -10.52 -10.67
CA GLY A 250 25.95 -11.41 -9.51
C GLY A 250 27.24 -11.43 -8.68
N LYS A 251 28.11 -10.43 -8.83
CA LYS A 251 29.31 -10.28 -7.97
C LYS A 251 28.98 -9.82 -6.53
N SER A 252 27.70 -9.70 -6.18
CA SER A 252 27.23 -9.06 -4.96
C SER A 252 26.05 -9.84 -4.35
N ASN A 253 25.38 -9.27 -3.34
CA ASN A 253 24.21 -9.85 -2.71
C ASN A 253 23.08 -10.13 -3.75
N PRO A 254 22.41 -11.30 -3.74
CA PRO A 254 21.34 -11.65 -4.69
C PRO A 254 20.18 -10.64 -4.77
N ASP A 255 19.80 -10.01 -3.65
CA ASP A 255 18.76 -8.98 -3.62
C ASP A 255 19.21 -7.73 -4.37
N LEU A 256 20.48 -7.33 -4.21
CA LEU A 256 21.07 -6.23 -4.98
C LEU A 256 21.23 -6.57 -6.46
N GLN A 257 21.55 -7.82 -6.79
CA GLN A 257 21.59 -8.29 -8.17
C GLN A 257 20.22 -8.12 -8.83
N ARG A 258 19.15 -8.61 -8.17
CA ARG A 258 17.78 -8.49 -8.68
C ARG A 258 17.39 -7.02 -8.90
N LYS A 259 17.65 -6.15 -7.93
CA LYS A 259 17.37 -4.72 -8.05
C LYS A 259 18.18 -4.06 -9.16
N ALA A 260 19.43 -4.45 -9.38
CA ALA A 260 20.24 -3.94 -10.47
C ALA A 260 19.68 -4.35 -11.84
N LEU A 261 19.19 -5.59 -11.99
CA LEU A 261 18.53 -6.06 -13.21
C LEU A 261 17.26 -5.25 -13.50
N GLU A 262 16.40 -5.07 -12.49
CA GLU A 262 15.18 -4.25 -12.59
C GLU A 262 15.50 -2.81 -13.03
N TYR A 263 16.49 -2.17 -12.40
CA TYR A 263 16.87 -0.80 -12.72
C TYR A 263 17.55 -0.65 -14.08
N LEU A 264 18.32 -1.65 -14.54
CA LEU A 264 18.85 -1.67 -15.92
C LEU A 264 17.71 -1.73 -16.96
N GLY A 265 16.63 -2.46 -16.65
CA GLY A 265 15.44 -2.50 -17.49
C GLY A 265 14.70 -1.16 -17.54
N LEU A 266 14.51 -0.53 -16.37
CA LEU A 266 13.72 0.69 -16.23
C LEU A 266 14.45 1.96 -16.71
N PHE A 267 15.74 2.11 -16.42
CA PHE A 267 16.49 3.37 -16.61
C PHE A 267 17.61 3.28 -17.66
N GLY A 268 17.93 2.08 -18.14
CA GLY A 268 19.23 1.83 -18.76
C GLY A 268 19.35 2.07 -20.27
N GLY A 269 18.23 2.21 -20.99
CA GLY A 269 18.24 2.41 -22.44
C GLY A 269 18.89 1.25 -23.22
N LYS A 270 19.34 1.52 -24.46
CA LYS A 270 19.82 0.48 -25.40
C LYS A 270 21.03 -0.32 -24.88
N GLU A 271 22.01 0.36 -24.28
CA GLU A 271 23.24 -0.27 -23.77
C GLU A 271 22.95 -1.22 -22.60
N SER A 272 22.09 -0.81 -21.67
CA SER A 272 21.70 -1.69 -20.56
C SER A 272 20.86 -2.86 -21.02
N ARG A 273 20.04 -2.71 -22.07
CA ARG A 273 19.35 -3.86 -22.69
C ARG A 273 20.32 -4.87 -23.29
N GLN A 274 21.43 -4.41 -23.87
CA GLN A 274 22.50 -5.33 -24.30
C GLN A 274 23.13 -6.04 -23.10
N THR A 275 23.43 -5.30 -22.03
CA THR A 275 23.97 -5.90 -20.78
C THR A 275 23.03 -6.96 -20.21
N LEU A 276 21.71 -6.69 -20.17
CA LEU A 276 20.71 -7.66 -19.73
C LEU A 276 20.69 -8.91 -20.62
N ALA A 277 20.82 -8.75 -21.95
CA ALA A 277 20.88 -9.87 -22.87
C ALA A 277 22.13 -10.74 -22.67
N ASP A 278 23.29 -10.11 -22.44
CA ASP A 278 24.53 -10.83 -22.15
C ASP A 278 24.43 -11.62 -20.84
N ILE A 279 23.79 -11.03 -19.81
CA ILE A 279 23.54 -11.72 -18.53
C ILE A 279 22.55 -12.88 -18.74
N TYR A 280 21.48 -12.67 -19.50
CA TYR A 280 20.51 -13.72 -19.81
C TYR A 280 21.15 -14.93 -20.49
N ALA A 281 22.00 -14.68 -21.50
CA ALA A 281 22.66 -15.73 -22.27
C ALA A 281 23.71 -16.51 -21.46
N SER A 282 24.33 -15.86 -20.47
CA SER A 282 25.39 -16.47 -19.65
C SER A 282 24.88 -17.06 -18.32
N SER A 283 23.69 -16.67 -17.86
CA SER A 283 23.11 -17.14 -16.60
C SER A 283 22.51 -18.54 -16.72
N SER A 284 22.72 -19.38 -15.72
CA SER A 284 21.96 -20.62 -15.50
C SER A 284 20.87 -20.47 -14.43
N ASP A 285 20.78 -19.31 -13.79
CA ASP A 285 19.83 -19.02 -12.73
C ASP A 285 18.47 -18.59 -13.34
N ALA A 286 17.43 -19.38 -13.05
CA ALA A 286 16.08 -19.15 -13.57
C ALA A 286 15.45 -17.87 -13.01
N ASP A 287 15.73 -17.47 -11.77
CA ASP A 287 15.18 -16.25 -11.18
C ASP A 287 15.82 -15.00 -11.80
N VAL A 288 17.12 -15.06 -12.10
CA VAL A 288 17.82 -14.02 -12.85
C VAL A 288 17.23 -13.89 -14.25
N LYS A 289 17.06 -15.01 -14.96
CA LYS A 289 16.46 -15.01 -16.30
C LYS A 289 15.04 -14.46 -16.30
N ARG A 290 14.18 -14.89 -15.38
CA ARG A 290 12.79 -14.38 -15.22
C ARG A 290 12.76 -12.88 -14.96
N THR A 291 13.64 -12.39 -14.09
CA THR A 291 13.78 -10.94 -13.82
C THR A 291 14.19 -10.18 -15.09
N ILE A 292 15.08 -10.75 -15.90
CA ILE A 292 15.52 -10.14 -17.16
C ILE A 292 14.41 -10.16 -18.21
N LEU A 293 13.66 -11.26 -18.35
CA LEU A 293 12.48 -11.31 -19.22
C LEU A 293 11.56 -10.15 -18.85
N HIS A 294 11.17 -10.05 -17.56
CA HIS A 294 10.31 -8.97 -17.08
C HIS A 294 10.87 -7.58 -17.41
N SER A 295 12.20 -7.42 -17.31
CA SER A 295 12.89 -6.19 -17.68
C SER A 295 12.81 -5.88 -19.18
N PHE A 296 12.87 -6.90 -20.05
CA PHE A 296 12.61 -6.73 -21.49
C PHE A 296 11.17 -6.33 -21.78
N MET A 297 10.20 -6.89 -21.04
CA MET A 297 8.80 -6.49 -21.15
C MET A 297 8.61 -5.02 -20.74
N VAL A 298 9.10 -4.61 -19.58
CA VAL A 298 9.03 -3.19 -19.17
C VAL A 298 9.73 -2.27 -20.18
N GLY A 299 10.84 -2.73 -20.76
CA GLY A 299 11.60 -2.01 -21.78
C GLY A 299 11.01 -2.04 -23.20
N GLY A 300 9.92 -2.77 -23.45
CA GLY A 300 9.30 -2.91 -24.77
C GLY A 300 10.12 -3.73 -25.77
N ASP A 301 11.03 -4.58 -25.33
CA ASP A 301 11.99 -5.30 -26.17
C ASP A 301 11.42 -6.63 -26.71
N ARG A 302 10.58 -6.50 -27.75
CA ARG A 302 9.90 -7.63 -28.39
C ARG A 302 10.85 -8.63 -29.00
N ASP A 303 11.93 -8.17 -29.62
CA ASP A 303 12.90 -9.03 -30.31
C ASP A 303 13.59 -9.98 -29.33
N ARG A 304 14.01 -9.48 -28.16
CA ARG A 304 14.66 -10.30 -27.12
C ARG A 304 13.70 -11.27 -26.46
N LEU A 305 12.46 -10.85 -26.20
CA LEU A 305 11.43 -11.76 -25.69
C LEU A 305 11.07 -12.85 -26.71
N LEU A 306 10.97 -12.51 -27.99
CA LEU A 306 10.75 -13.47 -29.07
C LEU A 306 11.91 -14.45 -29.20
N ALA A 307 13.15 -13.97 -29.10
CA ALA A 307 14.32 -14.84 -29.09
C ALA A 307 14.26 -15.83 -27.91
N ALA A 308 13.97 -15.35 -26.69
CA ALA A 308 13.82 -16.21 -25.52
C ALA A 308 12.70 -17.25 -25.70
N ALA A 309 11.52 -16.84 -26.20
CA ALA A 309 10.40 -17.74 -26.49
C ALA A 309 10.73 -18.80 -27.56
N LYS A 310 11.70 -18.54 -28.46
CA LYS A 310 12.16 -19.48 -29.49
C LYS A 310 13.25 -20.44 -29.00
N SER A 311 14.19 -19.96 -28.17
CA SER A 311 15.42 -20.70 -27.88
C SER A 311 15.58 -21.19 -26.44
N GLU A 312 14.75 -20.74 -25.51
CA GLU A 312 14.88 -21.14 -24.11
C GLU A 312 14.58 -22.63 -23.92
N LYS A 313 15.43 -23.29 -23.12
CA LYS A 313 15.35 -24.74 -22.87
C LYS A 313 14.45 -25.06 -21.69
N ASP A 314 14.43 -24.15 -20.71
CA ASP A 314 13.55 -24.25 -19.56
C ASP A 314 12.11 -23.90 -19.99
N PRO A 315 11.15 -24.83 -19.81
CA PRO A 315 9.76 -24.63 -20.26
C PRO A 315 9.05 -23.51 -19.51
N ASP A 316 9.35 -23.29 -18.22
CA ASP A 316 8.73 -22.24 -17.41
C ASP A 316 9.22 -20.86 -17.87
N LEU A 317 10.52 -20.72 -18.16
CA LEU A 317 11.07 -19.48 -18.71
C LEU A 317 10.60 -19.21 -20.14
N ARG A 318 10.44 -20.27 -20.94
CA ARG A 318 9.88 -20.16 -22.29
C ARG A 318 8.43 -19.68 -22.24
N ALA A 319 7.62 -20.24 -21.34
CA ALA A 319 6.24 -19.83 -21.11
C ALA A 319 6.15 -18.39 -20.59
N ASP A 320 7.05 -17.98 -19.69
CA ASP A 320 7.13 -16.61 -19.19
C ASP A 320 7.45 -15.60 -20.31
N ALA A 321 8.41 -15.92 -21.19
CA ALA A 321 8.71 -15.09 -22.35
C ALA A 321 7.49 -14.91 -23.28
N ILE A 322 6.73 -15.99 -23.52
CA ILE A 322 5.48 -15.96 -24.31
C ILE A 322 4.41 -15.11 -23.62
N HIS A 323 4.21 -15.30 -22.32
CA HIS A 323 3.27 -14.51 -21.53
C HIS A 323 3.60 -13.01 -21.61
N GLN A 324 4.87 -12.68 -21.50
CA GLN A 324 5.34 -11.29 -21.55
C GLN A 324 5.19 -10.64 -22.95
N LEU A 325 5.37 -11.41 -24.03
CA LEU A 325 4.98 -10.97 -25.37
C LEU A 325 3.47 -10.66 -25.44
N GLY A 326 2.65 -11.45 -24.76
CA GLY A 326 1.21 -11.19 -24.60
C GLY A 326 0.92 -9.87 -23.91
N VAL A 327 1.55 -9.61 -22.76
CA VAL A 327 1.41 -8.34 -22.01
C VAL A 327 1.84 -7.14 -22.86
N LEU A 328 2.89 -7.27 -23.69
CA LEU A 328 3.33 -6.23 -24.62
C LEU A 328 2.41 -5.99 -25.82
N GLY A 329 1.42 -6.85 -26.04
CA GLY A 329 0.63 -6.85 -27.28
C GLY A 329 1.50 -7.14 -28.52
N ALA A 330 2.51 -8.00 -28.40
CA ALA A 330 3.39 -8.42 -29.50
C ALA A 330 2.67 -9.43 -30.41
N GLN A 331 1.61 -8.97 -31.07
CA GLN A 331 0.64 -9.78 -31.80
C GLN A 331 1.25 -10.53 -32.99
N ASN A 332 2.16 -9.89 -33.72
CA ASN A 332 2.81 -10.47 -34.89
C ASN A 332 3.81 -11.55 -34.48
N GLU A 333 4.58 -11.28 -33.42
CA GLU A 333 5.58 -12.17 -32.86
C GLU A 333 4.93 -13.43 -32.28
N LEU A 334 3.82 -13.28 -31.54
CA LEU A 334 3.02 -14.41 -31.05
C LEU A 334 2.43 -15.23 -32.19
N TRP A 335 1.96 -14.58 -33.26
CA TRP A 335 1.44 -15.28 -34.43
C TRP A 335 2.52 -16.10 -35.14
N GLU A 336 3.71 -15.51 -35.34
CA GLU A 336 4.85 -16.20 -35.91
C GLU A 336 5.24 -17.43 -35.06
N LEU A 337 5.25 -17.28 -33.73
CA LEU A 337 5.51 -18.38 -32.81
C LEU A 337 4.48 -19.50 -32.97
N TYR A 338 3.18 -19.16 -32.98
CA TYR A 338 2.12 -20.15 -33.09
C TYR A 338 2.22 -20.98 -34.37
N GLN A 339 2.52 -20.34 -35.50
CA GLN A 339 2.63 -21.01 -36.80
C GLN A 339 3.78 -22.01 -36.88
N LYS A 340 4.87 -21.75 -36.15
CA LYS A 340 6.08 -22.60 -36.16
C LYS A 340 6.12 -23.61 -35.02
N GLU A 341 5.29 -23.44 -34.00
CA GLU A 341 5.27 -24.31 -32.83
C GLU A 341 4.57 -25.65 -33.13
N SER A 342 5.12 -26.74 -32.59
CA SER A 342 4.58 -28.09 -32.69
C SER A 342 4.10 -28.65 -31.34
N SER A 343 4.66 -28.16 -30.23
CA SER A 343 4.24 -28.53 -28.89
C SER A 343 2.85 -27.99 -28.59
N LEU A 344 1.94 -28.90 -28.24
CA LEU A 344 0.56 -28.57 -27.87
C LEU A 344 0.51 -27.64 -26.64
N GLU A 345 1.31 -27.94 -25.62
CA GLU A 345 1.42 -27.14 -24.39
C GLU A 345 1.85 -25.70 -24.69
N ILE A 346 2.86 -25.51 -25.54
CA ILE A 346 3.34 -24.18 -25.91
C ILE A 346 2.31 -23.44 -26.78
N LYS A 347 1.61 -24.15 -27.67
CA LYS A 347 0.48 -23.55 -28.40
C LYS A 347 -0.61 -23.05 -27.45
N HIS A 348 -0.95 -23.77 -26.38
CA HIS A 348 -1.88 -23.28 -25.36
C HIS A 348 -1.40 -21.98 -24.71
N ALA A 349 -0.12 -21.91 -24.33
CA ALA A 349 0.47 -20.70 -23.75
C ALA A 349 0.43 -19.52 -24.73
N ILE A 350 0.72 -19.75 -26.02
CA ILE A 350 0.67 -18.71 -27.05
C ILE A 350 -0.76 -18.21 -27.26
N LEU A 351 -1.77 -19.09 -27.29
CA LEU A 351 -3.17 -18.66 -27.40
C LEU A 351 -3.62 -17.84 -26.19
N GLN A 352 -3.15 -18.18 -25.00
CA GLN A 352 -3.39 -17.37 -23.80
C GLN A 352 -2.71 -16.00 -23.91
N ALA A 353 -1.46 -15.95 -24.37
CA ALA A 353 -0.75 -14.69 -24.58
C ALA A 353 -1.41 -13.83 -25.66
N MET A 354 -1.92 -14.43 -26.74
CA MET A 354 -2.71 -13.71 -27.77
C MET A 354 -3.99 -13.12 -27.19
N PHE A 355 -4.67 -13.83 -26.30
CA PHE A 355 -5.83 -13.30 -25.59
C PHE A 355 -5.47 -12.11 -24.69
N VAL A 356 -4.41 -12.24 -23.88
CA VAL A 356 -3.90 -11.15 -23.03
C VAL A 356 -3.52 -9.94 -23.87
N GLY A 357 -2.84 -10.15 -25.00
CA GLY A 357 -2.48 -9.10 -25.97
C GLY A 357 -3.65 -8.61 -26.85
N GLY A 358 -4.86 -9.11 -26.62
CA GLY A 358 -6.07 -8.66 -27.30
C GLY A 358 -6.16 -9.03 -28.78
N ASN A 359 -5.53 -10.11 -29.24
CA ASN A 359 -5.48 -10.50 -30.65
C ASN A 359 -6.71 -11.32 -31.11
N ALA A 360 -7.88 -10.67 -31.17
CA ALA A 360 -9.14 -11.31 -31.55
C ALA A 360 -9.10 -11.89 -32.98
N GLU A 361 -8.43 -11.21 -33.91
CA GLU A 361 -8.34 -11.63 -35.30
C GLU A 361 -7.64 -12.98 -35.43
N ARG A 362 -6.44 -13.13 -34.86
CA ARG A 362 -5.69 -14.40 -34.93
C ARG A 362 -6.33 -15.50 -34.10
N LEU A 363 -6.95 -15.20 -32.97
CA LEU A 363 -7.76 -16.18 -32.25
C LEU A 363 -8.93 -16.68 -33.11
N GLY A 364 -9.60 -15.80 -33.87
CA GLY A 364 -10.63 -16.17 -34.84
C GLY A 364 -10.09 -17.03 -35.99
N GLU A 365 -8.88 -16.77 -36.46
CA GLU A 365 -8.21 -17.60 -37.47
C GLU A 365 -7.89 -19.00 -36.95
N VAL A 366 -7.36 -19.11 -35.72
CA VAL A 366 -7.10 -20.41 -35.07
C VAL A 366 -8.39 -21.19 -34.92
N ALA A 367 -9.45 -20.55 -34.40
CA ALA A 367 -10.75 -21.20 -34.22
C ALA A 367 -11.35 -21.74 -35.53
N ARG A 368 -11.04 -21.13 -36.69
CA ARG A 368 -11.52 -21.58 -38.01
C ARG A 368 -10.64 -22.64 -38.66
N THR A 369 -9.32 -22.57 -38.50
CA THR A 369 -8.37 -23.24 -39.38
C THR A 369 -7.51 -24.31 -38.69
N GLU A 370 -7.39 -24.27 -37.37
CA GLU A 370 -6.55 -25.21 -36.63
C GLU A 370 -7.12 -26.63 -36.70
N LYS A 371 -6.24 -27.61 -36.93
CA LYS A 371 -6.64 -29.01 -37.08
C LYS A 371 -6.98 -29.65 -35.74
N ASN A 372 -6.29 -29.23 -34.68
CA ASN A 372 -6.52 -29.73 -33.34
C ASN A 372 -7.80 -29.10 -32.75
N THR A 373 -8.80 -29.93 -32.46
CA THR A 373 -10.07 -29.51 -31.87
C THR A 373 -9.92 -28.83 -30.51
N GLU A 374 -8.98 -29.25 -29.68
CA GLU A 374 -8.74 -28.65 -28.36
C GLU A 374 -8.25 -27.21 -28.47
N LEU A 375 -7.32 -26.94 -29.39
CA LEU A 375 -6.82 -25.59 -29.67
C LEU A 375 -7.90 -24.69 -30.28
N ARG A 376 -8.72 -25.21 -31.21
CA ARG A 376 -9.90 -24.49 -31.71
C ARG A 376 -10.84 -24.11 -30.58
N ALA A 377 -11.16 -25.06 -29.70
CA ALA A 377 -12.03 -24.83 -28.56
C ALA A 377 -11.45 -23.82 -27.56
N GLN A 378 -10.13 -23.82 -27.32
CA GLN A 378 -9.49 -22.79 -26.50
C GLN A 378 -9.58 -21.41 -27.13
N ALA A 379 -9.30 -21.29 -28.44
CA ALA A 379 -9.41 -20.02 -29.14
C ALA A 379 -10.84 -19.46 -29.05
N VAL A 380 -11.87 -20.32 -29.20
CA VAL A 380 -13.28 -19.96 -28.97
C VAL A 380 -13.55 -19.48 -27.55
N ARG A 381 -13.04 -20.18 -26.52
CA ARG A 381 -13.20 -19.75 -25.12
C ARG A 381 -12.58 -18.38 -24.89
N ASN A 382 -11.38 -18.15 -25.42
CA ASN A 382 -10.69 -16.88 -25.33
C ASN A 382 -11.49 -15.76 -26.03
N LEU A 383 -12.00 -15.99 -27.25
CA LEU A 383 -12.88 -15.06 -27.94
C LEU A 383 -14.15 -14.74 -27.14
N GLY A 384 -14.74 -15.72 -26.45
CA GLY A 384 -15.89 -15.52 -25.57
C GLY A 384 -15.65 -14.49 -24.47
N LEU A 385 -14.43 -14.44 -23.93
CA LEU A 385 -14.04 -13.49 -22.88
C LEU A 385 -13.68 -12.09 -23.41
N MET A 386 -13.63 -11.88 -24.72
CA MET A 386 -13.23 -10.60 -25.34
C MET A 386 -14.42 -9.65 -25.62
N GLY A 387 -15.62 -10.00 -25.18
CA GLY A 387 -16.84 -9.18 -25.31
C GLY A 387 -17.61 -9.40 -26.61
N GLY A 388 -18.94 -9.38 -26.50
CA GLY A 388 -19.86 -9.69 -27.61
C GLY A 388 -19.76 -8.74 -28.80
N GLU A 389 -19.58 -7.43 -28.56
CA GLU A 389 -19.42 -6.43 -29.63
C GLU A 389 -18.17 -6.68 -30.49
N ARG A 390 -17.13 -7.27 -29.90
CA ARG A 390 -15.84 -7.45 -30.55
C ARG A 390 -15.73 -8.79 -31.30
N THR A 391 -16.27 -9.86 -30.72
CA THR A 391 -16.04 -11.23 -31.23
C THR A 391 -17.31 -12.04 -31.47
N GLY A 392 -18.50 -11.50 -31.14
CA GLY A 392 -19.78 -12.20 -31.26
C GLY A 392 -20.09 -12.63 -32.69
N GLU A 393 -19.91 -11.75 -33.68
CA GLU A 393 -20.11 -12.08 -35.10
C GLU A 393 -19.15 -13.17 -35.58
N THR A 394 -17.89 -13.12 -35.12
CA THR A 394 -16.89 -14.14 -35.42
C THR A 394 -17.31 -15.50 -34.86
N LEU A 395 -17.79 -15.56 -33.61
CA LEU A 395 -18.29 -16.79 -33.00
C LEU A 395 -19.50 -17.36 -33.74
N VAL A 396 -20.48 -16.52 -34.12
CA VAL A 396 -21.65 -16.93 -34.91
C VAL A 396 -21.23 -17.48 -36.28
N SER A 397 -20.30 -16.80 -36.94
CA SER A 397 -19.74 -17.24 -38.22
C SER A 397 -19.10 -18.62 -38.09
N ILE A 398 -18.25 -18.84 -37.09
CA ILE A 398 -17.59 -20.14 -36.86
C ILE A 398 -18.64 -21.23 -36.61
N TYR A 399 -19.65 -20.98 -35.78
CA TYR A 399 -20.71 -21.95 -35.46
C TYR A 399 -21.44 -22.46 -36.70
N SER A 400 -21.65 -21.58 -37.68
CA SER A 400 -22.39 -21.88 -38.90
C SER A 400 -21.61 -22.79 -39.87
N THR A 401 -20.28 -22.80 -39.78
CA THR A 401 -19.40 -23.55 -40.69
C THR A 401 -18.72 -24.76 -40.05
N ASP A 402 -18.50 -24.73 -38.73
CA ASP A 402 -17.82 -25.82 -38.02
C ASP A 402 -18.77 -27.02 -37.83
N LYS A 403 -18.22 -28.23 -37.98
CA LYS A 403 -18.95 -29.50 -37.86
C LYS A 403 -18.63 -30.23 -36.56
N ASP A 404 -17.62 -29.79 -35.83
CA ASP A 404 -17.19 -30.43 -34.58
C ASP A 404 -18.10 -30.01 -33.42
N SER A 405 -18.79 -30.98 -32.82
CA SER A 405 -19.74 -30.71 -31.74
C SER A 405 -19.07 -30.14 -30.49
N THR A 406 -17.80 -30.43 -30.24
CA THR A 406 -17.04 -29.87 -29.11
C THR A 406 -16.79 -28.38 -29.31
N VAL A 407 -16.37 -27.98 -30.52
CA VAL A 407 -16.17 -26.57 -30.87
C VAL A 407 -17.50 -25.81 -30.84
N ARG A 408 -18.55 -26.37 -31.45
CA ARG A 408 -19.89 -25.76 -31.47
C ARG A 408 -20.44 -25.55 -30.05
N ARG A 409 -20.26 -26.53 -29.16
CA ARG A 409 -20.63 -26.40 -27.73
C ARG A 409 -19.81 -25.32 -27.03
N ALA A 410 -18.51 -25.23 -27.31
CA ALA A 410 -17.66 -24.16 -26.78
C ALA A 410 -18.14 -22.77 -27.24
N ILE A 411 -18.64 -22.64 -28.47
CA ILE A 411 -19.19 -21.38 -29.00
C ILE A 411 -20.49 -20.99 -28.30
N ILE A 412 -21.40 -21.93 -28.05
CA ILE A 412 -22.62 -21.67 -27.27
C ILE A 412 -22.24 -21.14 -25.88
N ASN A 413 -21.26 -21.76 -25.22
CA ASN A 413 -20.74 -21.30 -23.94
C ASN A 413 -20.11 -19.90 -24.04
N ALA A 414 -19.34 -19.63 -25.09
CA ALA A 414 -18.71 -18.33 -25.33
C ALA A 414 -19.74 -17.22 -25.53
N LEU A 415 -20.77 -17.45 -26.36
CA LEU A 415 -21.87 -16.50 -26.57
C LEU A 415 -22.69 -16.26 -25.30
N PHE A 416 -22.83 -17.29 -24.45
CA PHE A 416 -23.48 -17.16 -23.15
C PHE A 416 -22.69 -16.25 -22.22
N LEU A 417 -21.36 -16.42 -22.13
CA LEU A 417 -20.47 -15.54 -21.35
C LEU A 417 -20.50 -14.10 -21.87
N GLN A 418 -20.76 -13.90 -23.16
CA GLN A 418 -20.92 -12.57 -23.75
C GLN A 418 -22.28 -11.92 -23.49
N GLY A 419 -23.24 -12.64 -22.90
CA GLY A 419 -24.61 -12.15 -22.78
C GLY A 419 -25.38 -12.10 -24.11
N ASN A 420 -24.91 -12.78 -25.16
CA ASN A 420 -25.48 -12.68 -26.51
C ASN A 420 -26.67 -13.62 -26.72
N ALA A 421 -27.80 -13.30 -26.06
CA ALA A 421 -29.02 -14.13 -26.09
C ALA A 421 -29.56 -14.30 -27.52
N GLN A 422 -29.54 -13.23 -28.32
CA GLN A 422 -30.04 -13.26 -29.70
C GLN A 422 -29.29 -14.27 -30.58
N ALA A 423 -27.96 -14.33 -30.47
CA ALA A 423 -27.16 -15.32 -31.20
C ALA A 423 -27.52 -16.75 -30.78
N ILE A 424 -27.68 -17.00 -29.47
CA ILE A 424 -28.02 -18.34 -28.96
C ILE A 424 -29.45 -18.75 -29.37
N ILE A 425 -30.41 -17.82 -29.39
CA ILE A 425 -31.77 -18.08 -29.92
C ILE A 425 -31.70 -18.48 -31.40
N ASN A 426 -30.93 -17.75 -32.20
CA ASN A 426 -30.77 -18.05 -33.63
C ASN A 426 -30.14 -19.43 -33.86
N ILE A 427 -29.17 -19.80 -33.02
CA ILE A 427 -28.59 -21.15 -33.00
C ILE A 427 -29.65 -22.18 -32.64
N ALA A 428 -30.36 -22.03 -31.52
CA ALA A 428 -31.36 -22.99 -31.05
C ALA A 428 -32.50 -23.23 -32.06
N ARG A 429 -32.89 -22.21 -32.83
CA ARG A 429 -33.92 -22.34 -33.89
C ARG A 429 -33.48 -23.19 -35.07
N LYS A 430 -32.20 -23.12 -35.45
CA LYS A 430 -31.64 -23.77 -36.64
C LYS A 430 -30.92 -25.08 -36.33
N GLU A 431 -30.59 -25.32 -35.07
CA GLU A 431 -29.82 -26.48 -34.66
C GLU A 431 -30.59 -27.79 -34.89
N SER A 432 -29.93 -28.73 -35.57
CA SER A 432 -30.44 -30.08 -35.80
C SER A 432 -29.93 -31.09 -34.78
N ASP A 433 -28.75 -30.86 -34.19
CA ASP A 433 -28.22 -31.72 -33.11
C ASP A 433 -29.04 -31.51 -31.82
N PRO A 434 -29.74 -32.55 -31.32
CA PRO A 434 -30.57 -32.41 -30.12
C PRO A 434 -29.79 -32.00 -28.86
N GLU A 435 -28.53 -32.44 -28.73
CA GLU A 435 -27.71 -32.10 -27.56
C GLU A 435 -27.30 -30.63 -27.58
N LEU A 436 -26.82 -30.14 -28.73
CA LEU A 436 -26.43 -28.73 -28.87
C LEU A 436 -27.64 -27.80 -28.74
N LYS A 437 -28.80 -28.21 -29.26
CA LYS A 437 -30.06 -27.47 -29.10
C LYS A 437 -30.47 -27.40 -27.64
N ARG A 438 -30.38 -28.52 -26.92
CA ARG A 438 -30.65 -28.57 -25.47
C ARG A 438 -29.67 -27.67 -24.70
N ASP A 439 -28.39 -27.72 -25.02
CA ASP A 439 -27.37 -26.88 -24.37
C ASP A 439 -27.67 -25.39 -24.59
N ALA A 440 -28.02 -24.97 -25.82
CA ALA A 440 -28.40 -23.59 -26.12
C ALA A 440 -29.63 -23.12 -25.33
N VAL A 441 -30.69 -23.93 -25.29
CA VAL A 441 -31.92 -23.66 -24.52
C VAL A 441 -31.61 -23.57 -23.03
N GLN A 442 -30.78 -24.46 -22.50
CA GLN A 442 -30.37 -24.43 -21.09
C GLN A 442 -29.60 -23.13 -20.78
N LYS A 443 -28.69 -22.68 -21.65
CA LYS A 443 -28.01 -21.40 -21.45
C LYS A 443 -28.97 -20.23 -21.46
N LEU A 444 -29.90 -20.17 -22.42
CA LEU A 444 -30.92 -19.11 -22.48
C LEU A 444 -31.76 -19.05 -21.19
N SER A 445 -32.11 -20.19 -20.61
CA SER A 445 -32.85 -20.23 -19.34
C SER A 445 -32.10 -19.59 -18.16
N LEU A 446 -30.77 -19.50 -18.24
CA LEU A 446 -29.92 -18.89 -17.21
C LEU A 446 -29.63 -17.40 -17.47
N MET A 447 -29.93 -16.89 -18.67
CA MET A 447 -29.56 -15.51 -19.06
C MET A 447 -30.50 -14.44 -18.49
N ASN A 448 -31.71 -14.82 -18.03
CA ASN A 448 -32.71 -13.91 -17.45
C ASN A 448 -33.02 -12.67 -18.32
N SER A 449 -32.92 -12.79 -19.65
CA SER A 449 -33.24 -11.72 -20.59
C SER A 449 -34.68 -11.85 -21.11
N LYS A 450 -35.32 -10.72 -21.45
CA LYS A 450 -36.69 -10.72 -22.00
C LYS A 450 -36.79 -11.60 -23.23
N GLU A 451 -35.83 -11.49 -24.14
CA GLU A 451 -35.76 -12.26 -25.38
C GLU A 451 -35.63 -13.76 -25.11
N SER A 452 -34.84 -14.12 -24.10
CA SER A 452 -34.68 -15.51 -23.67
C SER A 452 -36.00 -16.06 -23.11
N THR A 453 -36.70 -15.29 -22.26
CA THR A 453 -38.02 -15.65 -21.73
C THR A 453 -39.05 -15.80 -22.84
N ASP A 454 -39.13 -14.83 -23.76
CA ASP A 454 -40.07 -14.84 -24.88
C ASP A 454 -39.84 -16.08 -25.78
N PHE A 455 -38.57 -16.43 -26.04
CA PHE A 455 -38.23 -17.65 -26.78
C PHE A 455 -38.60 -18.94 -26.04
N MET A 456 -38.37 -19.01 -24.72
CA MET A 456 -38.76 -20.17 -23.91
C MET A 456 -40.27 -20.37 -23.90
N MET A 457 -41.05 -19.29 -23.80
CA MET A 457 -42.51 -19.34 -23.89
C MET A 457 -42.99 -19.82 -25.26
N GLU A 458 -42.33 -19.40 -26.35
CA GLU A 458 -42.62 -19.91 -27.69
C GLU A 458 -42.40 -21.44 -27.78
N LEU A 459 -41.34 -21.96 -27.15
CA LEU A 459 -41.04 -23.40 -27.14
C LEU A 459 -42.07 -24.23 -26.35
N LEU A 460 -42.64 -23.67 -25.27
CA LEU A 460 -43.67 -24.35 -24.47
C LEU A 460 -45.06 -24.34 -25.10
N ASN A 461 -45.32 -23.39 -26.01
CA ASN A 461 -46.60 -23.23 -26.70
C ASN A 461 -46.68 -24.00 -28.03
N LYS A 462 -45.65 -24.77 -28.38
CA LYS A 462 -45.61 -25.70 -29.53
C LYS A 462 -45.66 -27.13 -29.03
#